data_AF-A0A165GGT1-F1
#
_entry.id   AF-A0A165GGT1-F1
#
_cell.length_a   1.000
_cell.length_b   1.000
_cell.length_c   1.000
_cell.angle_alpha   90.00
_cell.angle_beta   90.00
_cell.angle_gamma   90.00
#
_symmetry.space_group_name_H-M   'P 1'
#
loop_
_entity.id
_entity.type
_entity.pdbx_description
1 polymer ?
#
loop_
_entity_poly.entity_id
_entity_poly.type
_entity_poly.pdbx_seq_one_letter_code
_entity_poly.pdbx_strand_id
1 'polypeptide(L)'
;MAELPVADLLAFAHFATVVRYANVAAYCLFVYDWLLCLGQEAAFIFNAASSLAKVAYILCRYVPLLGFPVNIWGQVIDHDHDTCEKIFRAPMLMVMGYNATASFILILRIYAFTSGNRIVASILLFLVAVNAGYLVWVVFVPAILNPIGHVCVPVEAGTTIHISGLFLGSFLLDCIITSTFIAYLFRVYKLKYTQMSELTRMFIREGAAYFLAISAINLLNVAFNMQPYVPMADVNVPWSLLFPNLLGCRLVLNLRRAAFSDREITLTTSGAVSLSSEAEQRRMEVLRGLGSRHRDVELYPMGATFDDTHHQK
;
A
#
# COMPACT_ATOMS: atom_id res chain seq x y z
N MET A 1 47.66 -11.43 9.54
CA MET A 1 46.37 -11.95 10.03
C MET A 1 46.43 -11.91 11.55
N ALA A 2 45.93 -10.84 12.18
CA ALA A 2 45.83 -10.81 13.63
C ALA A 2 44.76 -11.84 14.04
N GLU A 3 45.12 -12.76 14.93
CA GLU A 3 44.17 -13.74 15.47
C GLU A 3 43.07 -12.97 16.22
N LEU A 4 41.88 -12.91 15.62
CA LEU A 4 40.69 -12.41 16.30
C LEU A 4 40.43 -13.31 17.52
N PRO A 5 40.14 -12.76 18.70
CA PRO A 5 39.77 -13.53 19.88
C PRO A 5 38.66 -14.54 19.53
N VAL A 6 38.76 -15.78 20.02
CA VAL A 6 37.77 -16.85 19.77
C VAL A 6 36.34 -16.40 20.10
N ALA A 7 36.18 -15.53 21.09
CA ALA A 7 34.90 -14.92 21.46
C ALA A 7 34.26 -14.09 20.34
N ASP A 8 35.05 -13.33 19.58
CA ASP A 8 34.57 -12.50 18.48
C ASP A 8 34.13 -13.36 17.28
N LEU A 9 34.82 -14.47 17.07
CA LEU A 9 34.53 -15.45 16.02
C LEU A 9 33.24 -16.22 16.32
N LEU A 10 33.02 -16.59 17.59
CA LEU A 10 31.78 -17.21 18.04
C LEU A 10 30.58 -16.25 17.91
N ALA A 11 30.77 -14.99 18.30
CA ALA A 11 29.76 -13.96 18.14
C ALA A 11 29.41 -13.76 16.65
N PHE A 12 30.41 -13.67 15.78
CA PHE A 12 30.20 -13.52 14.34
C PHE A 12 29.36 -14.67 13.76
N ALA A 13 29.71 -15.92 14.09
CA ALA A 13 28.97 -17.11 13.65
C ALA A 13 27.52 -17.12 14.17
N HIS A 14 27.30 -16.69 15.41
CA HIS A 14 25.97 -16.56 15.99
C HIS A 14 25.12 -15.55 15.22
N PHE A 15 25.63 -14.35 14.95
CA PHE A 15 24.87 -13.32 14.24
C PHE A 15 24.64 -13.64 12.78
N ALA A 16 25.61 -14.26 12.10
CA ALA A 16 25.40 -14.79 10.75
C ALA A 16 24.20 -15.77 10.73
N THR A 17 24.10 -16.64 11.73
CA THR A 17 22.97 -17.56 11.88
C THR A 17 21.64 -16.81 12.14
N VAL A 18 21.66 -15.78 12.98
CA VAL A 18 20.48 -14.93 13.23
C VAL A 18 20.01 -14.24 11.95
N VAL A 19 20.93 -13.68 11.15
CA VAL A 19 20.62 -13.05 9.86
C VAL A 19 20.01 -14.05 8.88
N ARG A 20 20.52 -15.29 8.83
CA ARG A 20 19.94 -16.38 8.03
C ARG A 20 18.48 -16.64 8.40
N TYR A 21 18.19 -16.78 9.69
CA TYR A 21 16.82 -16.96 10.16
C TYR A 21 15.94 -15.74 9.91
N ALA A 22 16.46 -14.52 10.07
CA ALA A 22 15.72 -13.29 9.81
C ALA A 22 15.28 -13.16 8.35
N ASN A 23 16.15 -13.51 7.39
CA ASN A 23 15.82 -13.53 5.96
C ASN A 23 14.69 -14.51 5.65
N VAL A 24 14.79 -15.75 6.14
CA VAL A 24 13.77 -16.77 5.93
C VAL A 24 12.46 -16.37 6.61
N ALA A 25 12.50 -15.88 7.85
CA ALA A 25 11.31 -15.46 8.59
C ALA A 25 10.58 -14.30 7.90
N ALA A 26 11.30 -13.27 7.47
CA ALA A 26 10.72 -12.12 6.78
C ALA A 26 10.07 -12.54 5.45
N TYR A 27 10.71 -13.44 4.70
CA TYR A 27 10.16 -13.97 3.46
C TYR A 27 8.94 -14.88 3.69
N CYS A 28 8.99 -15.78 4.68
CA CYS A 28 7.85 -16.60 5.06
C CYS A 28 6.64 -15.74 5.43
N LEU A 29 6.83 -14.66 6.18
CA LEU A 29 5.77 -13.72 6.51
C LEU A 29 5.22 -13.02 5.26
N PHE A 30 6.10 -12.62 4.33
CA PHE A 30 5.70 -12.01 3.07
C PHE A 30 4.87 -12.95 2.18
N VAL A 31 5.29 -14.21 2.07
CA VAL A 31 4.55 -15.25 1.33
C VAL A 31 3.22 -15.57 2.02
N TYR A 32 3.20 -15.69 3.34
CA TYR A 32 1.99 -15.91 4.11
C TYR A 32 0.97 -14.78 3.89
N ASP A 33 1.43 -13.53 3.93
CA ASP A 33 0.61 -12.37 3.60
C ASP A 33 0.05 -12.42 2.17
N TRP A 34 0.89 -12.81 1.21
CA TRP A 34 0.47 -13.00 -0.16
C TRP A 34 -0.66 -14.02 -0.30
N LEU A 35 -0.52 -15.20 0.32
CA LEU A 35 -1.53 -16.23 0.31
C LEU A 35 -2.87 -15.76 0.90
N LEU A 36 -2.84 -15.00 2.01
CA LEU A 36 -4.05 -14.43 2.62
C LEU A 36 -4.77 -13.42 1.71
N CYS A 37 -4.01 -12.69 0.90
CA CYS A 37 -4.55 -11.65 0.03
C CYS A 37 -4.98 -12.17 -1.35
N LEU A 38 -4.64 -13.39 -1.75
CA LEU A 38 -4.92 -13.94 -3.08
C LEU A 38 -6.37 -13.78 -3.54
N GLY A 39 -7.34 -14.07 -2.66
CA GLY A 39 -8.75 -13.90 -3.00
C GLY A 39 -9.14 -12.44 -3.29
N GLN A 40 -8.57 -11.50 -2.54
CA GLN A 40 -8.79 -10.07 -2.75
C GLN A 40 -8.04 -9.55 -4.00
N GLU A 41 -6.85 -10.08 -4.27
CA GLU A 41 -6.09 -9.78 -5.49
C GLU A 41 -6.86 -10.20 -6.75
N ALA A 42 -7.42 -11.41 -6.74
CA ALA A 42 -8.26 -11.91 -7.83
C ALA A 42 -9.49 -11.02 -8.05
N ALA A 43 -10.20 -10.67 -6.97
CA ALA A 43 -11.40 -9.86 -7.05
C ALA A 43 -11.13 -8.41 -7.49
N PHE A 44 -10.12 -7.75 -6.92
CA PHE A 44 -9.96 -6.28 -7.02
C PHE A 44 -8.83 -5.81 -7.93
N ILE A 45 -7.83 -6.66 -8.22
CA ILE A 45 -6.67 -6.28 -9.02
C ILE A 45 -6.78 -6.85 -10.43
N PHE A 46 -6.98 -8.17 -10.57
CA PHE A 46 -6.95 -8.81 -11.89
C PHE A 46 -8.16 -8.42 -12.75
N ASN A 47 -9.36 -8.37 -12.17
CA ASN A 47 -10.58 -7.96 -12.86
C ASN A 47 -10.70 -6.45 -13.09
N ALA A 48 -9.85 -5.65 -12.47
CA ALA A 48 -9.87 -4.20 -12.66
C ALA A 48 -9.19 -3.78 -13.98
N ALA A 49 -9.70 -2.70 -14.56
CA ALA A 49 -9.09 -2.06 -15.72
C ALA A 49 -7.62 -1.71 -15.49
N SER A 50 -6.84 -1.77 -16.56
CA SER A 50 -5.41 -1.42 -16.55
C SER A 50 -5.23 0.02 -16.09
N SER A 51 -4.59 0.20 -14.94
CA SER A 51 -4.28 1.52 -14.38
C SER A 51 -2.86 1.54 -13.84
N LEU A 52 -2.29 2.74 -13.72
CA LEU A 52 -0.96 2.95 -13.15
C LEU A 52 -0.83 2.32 -11.75
N ALA A 53 -1.90 2.38 -10.96
CA ALA A 53 -1.98 1.75 -9.65
C ALA A 53 -1.97 0.20 -9.71
N LYS A 54 -2.56 -0.41 -10.76
CA LYS A 54 -2.50 -1.87 -10.99
C LYS A 54 -1.07 -2.30 -11.29
N VAL A 55 -0.37 -1.57 -12.17
CA VAL A 55 1.03 -1.86 -12.51
C VAL A 55 1.92 -1.72 -11.29
N ALA A 56 1.79 -0.62 -10.54
CA ALA A 56 2.57 -0.40 -9.32
C ALA A 56 2.35 -1.49 -8.27
N TYR A 57 1.10 -1.92 -8.09
CA TYR A 57 0.76 -3.03 -7.21
C TYR A 57 1.45 -4.33 -7.63
N ILE A 58 1.36 -4.70 -8.91
CA ILE A 58 1.98 -5.92 -9.42
C ILE A 58 3.50 -5.86 -9.23
N LEU A 59 4.14 -4.74 -9.53
CA LEU A 59 5.59 -4.59 -9.33
C LEU A 59 5.96 -4.71 -7.86
N CYS A 60 5.30 -3.98 -6.96
CA CYS A 60 5.55 -4.01 -5.51
C CYS A 60 5.31 -5.38 -4.88
N ARG A 61 4.37 -6.16 -5.41
CA ARG A 61 4.06 -7.49 -4.89
C ARG A 61 5.00 -8.55 -5.45
N TYR A 62 5.13 -8.64 -6.78
CA TYR A 62 5.75 -9.77 -7.44
C TYR A 62 7.27 -9.63 -7.61
N VAL A 63 7.82 -8.40 -7.63
CA VAL A 63 9.29 -8.20 -7.65
C VAL A 63 9.95 -8.78 -6.40
N PRO A 64 9.55 -8.42 -5.16
CA PRO A 64 10.09 -9.06 -3.96
C PRO A 64 9.68 -10.53 -3.84
N LEU A 65 8.47 -10.91 -4.24
CA LEU A 65 8.04 -12.32 -4.16
C LEU A 65 8.96 -13.27 -4.96
N LEU A 66 9.32 -12.87 -6.18
CA LEU A 66 10.14 -13.66 -7.10
C LEU A 66 11.64 -13.41 -6.93
N GLY A 67 12.04 -12.19 -6.54
CA GLY A 67 13.45 -11.84 -6.38
C GLY A 67 14.03 -12.28 -5.05
N PHE A 68 13.28 -12.20 -3.95
CA PHE A 68 13.84 -12.46 -2.61
C PHE A 68 14.35 -13.89 -2.41
N PRO A 69 13.81 -14.95 -3.07
CA PRO A 69 14.43 -16.26 -3.11
C PRO A 69 15.88 -16.27 -3.59
N VAL A 70 16.26 -15.37 -4.52
CA VAL A 70 17.66 -15.23 -4.97
C VAL A 70 18.54 -14.63 -3.87
N ASN A 71 18.00 -13.72 -3.05
CA ASN A 71 18.70 -13.21 -1.87
C ASN A 71 18.89 -14.32 -0.83
N ILE A 72 17.85 -15.12 -0.57
CA ILE A 72 17.96 -16.29 0.32
C ILE A 72 19.01 -17.26 -0.23
N TRP A 73 18.98 -17.57 -1.51
CA TRP A 73 19.96 -18.47 -2.11
C TRP A 73 21.38 -17.94 -1.94
N GLY A 74 21.65 -16.66 -2.22
CA GLY A 74 23.01 -16.09 -2.11
C GLY A 74 23.47 -15.79 -0.68
N GLN A 75 22.56 -15.43 0.23
CA GLN A 75 22.89 -14.91 1.57
C GLN A 75 22.51 -15.86 2.72
N VAL A 76 21.81 -16.97 2.43
CA VAL A 76 21.41 -17.96 3.44
C VAL A 76 22.03 -19.32 3.18
N ILE A 77 22.41 -19.67 1.95
CA ILE A 77 23.06 -20.94 1.64
C ILE A 77 24.57 -20.72 1.57
N ASP A 78 25.33 -21.69 2.06
CA ASP A 78 26.79 -21.67 2.00
C ASP A 78 27.25 -22.04 0.58
N HIS A 79 28.16 -21.24 0.02
CA HIS A 79 28.71 -21.38 -1.33
C HIS A 79 30.23 -21.34 -1.31
N ASP A 80 30.82 -21.84 -2.39
CA ASP A 80 32.24 -21.67 -2.66
C ASP A 80 32.58 -20.21 -3.00
N HIS A 81 33.80 -19.80 -2.69
CA HIS A 81 34.25 -18.42 -2.87
C HIS A 81 34.10 -17.92 -4.32
N ASP A 82 34.49 -18.75 -5.30
CA ASP A 82 34.37 -18.44 -6.74
C ASP A 82 32.93 -18.20 -7.19
N THR A 83 31.97 -18.89 -6.56
CA THR A 83 30.55 -18.73 -6.81
C THR A 83 30.07 -17.41 -6.20
N CYS A 84 30.46 -17.11 -4.97
CA CYS A 84 30.13 -15.86 -4.32
C CYS A 84 30.68 -14.63 -5.05
N GLU A 85 31.90 -14.68 -5.60
CA GLU A 85 32.50 -13.56 -6.32
C GLU A 85 31.68 -13.15 -7.55
N LYS A 86 31.02 -14.12 -8.19
CA LYS A 86 30.15 -13.87 -9.36
C LYS A 86 28.77 -13.36 -8.97
N ILE A 87 28.30 -13.68 -7.76
CA ILE A 87 26.88 -13.54 -7.36
C ILE A 87 26.64 -12.43 -6.33
N PHE A 88 27.62 -12.03 -5.52
CA PHE A 88 27.41 -11.12 -4.39
C PHE A 88 26.77 -9.76 -4.76
N ARG A 89 26.93 -9.32 -6.02
CA ARG A 89 26.30 -8.08 -6.53
C ARG A 89 24.80 -8.23 -6.82
N ALA A 90 24.32 -9.43 -7.13
CA ALA A 90 22.93 -9.65 -7.52
C ALA A 90 21.94 -9.32 -6.38
N PRO A 91 22.14 -9.79 -5.12
CA PRO A 91 21.32 -9.38 -3.98
C PRO A 91 21.25 -7.86 -3.81
N MET A 92 22.39 -7.16 -3.91
CA MET A 92 22.42 -5.70 -3.80
C MET A 92 21.65 -4.98 -4.91
N LEU A 93 21.71 -5.47 -6.15
CA LEU A 93 20.90 -4.91 -7.24
C LEU A 93 19.41 -5.18 -7.04
N MET A 94 19.04 -6.30 -6.43
CA MET A 94 17.64 -6.57 -6.10
C MET A 94 17.08 -5.64 -5.02
N VAL A 95 17.91 -5.22 -4.06
CA VAL A 95 17.55 -4.18 -3.06
C VAL A 95 17.03 -2.91 -3.75
N MET A 96 17.63 -2.50 -4.87
CA MET A 96 17.15 -1.36 -5.67
C MET A 96 15.71 -1.60 -6.16
N GLY A 97 15.42 -2.80 -6.67
CA GLY A 97 14.09 -3.16 -7.14
C GLY A 97 13.04 -3.09 -6.02
N TYR A 98 13.36 -3.60 -4.83
CA TYR A 98 12.43 -3.60 -3.69
C TYR A 98 12.14 -2.20 -3.18
N ASN A 99 13.17 -1.35 -3.07
CA ASN A 99 13.00 0.04 -2.64
C ASN A 99 12.27 0.88 -3.69
N ALA A 100 12.62 0.72 -4.97
CA ALA A 100 11.99 1.47 -6.06
C ALA A 100 10.50 1.15 -6.18
N THR A 101 10.12 -0.12 -6.07
CA THR A 101 8.72 -0.54 -6.18
C THR A 101 7.87 -0.08 -4.98
N ALA A 102 8.40 -0.16 -3.76
CA ALA A 102 7.77 0.42 -2.58
C ALA A 102 7.59 1.95 -2.73
N SER A 103 8.66 2.67 -3.10
CA SER A 103 8.65 4.12 -3.30
C SER A 103 7.64 4.53 -4.36
N PHE A 104 7.54 3.77 -5.45
CA PHE A 104 6.61 4.06 -6.54
C PHE A 104 5.15 4.02 -6.06
N ILE A 105 4.74 3.04 -5.25
CA ILE A 105 3.38 3.01 -4.66
C ILE A 105 3.12 4.25 -3.80
N LEU A 106 4.08 4.67 -2.98
CA LEU A 106 3.92 5.83 -2.11
C LEU A 106 3.78 7.13 -2.92
N ILE A 107 4.60 7.29 -3.97
CA ILE A 107 4.54 8.45 -4.88
C ILE A 107 3.19 8.49 -5.60
N LEU A 108 2.68 7.36 -6.09
CA LEU A 108 1.37 7.30 -6.74
C LEU A 108 0.24 7.75 -5.81
N ARG A 109 0.34 7.40 -4.52
CA ARG A 109 -0.63 7.87 -3.53
C ARG A 109 -0.57 9.38 -3.39
N ILE A 110 0.63 9.96 -3.24
CA ILE A 110 0.79 11.42 -3.14
C ILE A 110 0.27 12.11 -4.40
N TYR A 111 0.55 11.54 -5.57
CA TYR A 111 0.06 12.04 -6.85
C TYR A 111 -1.48 12.09 -6.89
N ALA A 112 -2.14 11.02 -6.45
CA ALA A 112 -3.60 10.96 -6.37
C ALA A 112 -4.16 11.98 -5.37
N PHE A 113 -3.54 12.15 -4.19
CA PHE A 113 -3.99 13.12 -3.18
C PHE A 113 -3.76 14.58 -3.58
N THR A 114 -2.72 14.86 -4.37
CA THR A 114 -2.40 16.23 -4.81
C THR A 114 -3.22 16.60 -6.06
N SER A 115 -4.37 15.96 -6.28
CA SER A 115 -5.22 16.13 -7.46
C SER A 115 -4.45 16.08 -8.79
N GLY A 116 -3.41 15.25 -8.86
CA GLY A 116 -2.60 15.09 -10.08
C GLY A 116 -1.50 16.13 -10.29
N ASN A 117 -1.06 16.86 -9.26
CA ASN A 117 0.09 17.76 -9.37
C ASN A 117 1.38 16.99 -9.72
N ARG A 118 1.78 17.10 -10.99
CA ARG A 118 2.94 16.40 -11.55
C ARG A 118 4.26 16.90 -10.98
N ILE A 119 4.33 18.13 -10.47
CA ILE A 119 5.58 18.72 -9.97
C ILE A 119 6.06 17.96 -8.74
N VAL A 120 5.19 17.73 -7.75
CA VAL A 120 5.55 17.00 -6.52
C VAL A 120 5.96 15.57 -6.85
N ALA A 121 5.20 14.89 -7.71
CA ALA A 121 5.54 13.52 -8.13
C ALA A 121 6.88 13.47 -8.87
N SER A 122 7.18 14.42 -9.76
CA SER A 122 8.46 14.50 -10.46
C SER A 122 9.63 14.74 -9.51
N ILE A 123 9.48 15.60 -8.49
CA ILE A 123 10.52 15.82 -7.47
C ILE A 123 10.80 14.53 -6.69
N LEU A 124 9.74 13.84 -6.25
CA LEU A 124 9.90 12.59 -5.51
C LEU A 124 10.52 11.48 -6.38
N LEU A 125 10.12 11.39 -7.66
CA LEU A 125 10.69 10.43 -8.60
C LEU A 125 12.17 10.73 -8.88
N PHE A 126 12.54 12.00 -8.97
CA PHE A 126 13.94 12.42 -9.08
C PHE A 126 14.74 12.00 -7.85
N LEU A 127 14.21 12.16 -6.64
CA LEU A 127 14.87 11.69 -5.41
C LEU A 127 15.06 10.16 -5.40
N VAL A 128 14.07 9.39 -5.89
CA VAL A 128 14.20 7.94 -6.06
C VAL A 128 15.32 7.61 -7.04
N ALA A 129 15.42 8.34 -8.16
CA ALA A 129 16.48 8.14 -9.15
C ALA A 129 17.88 8.47 -8.58
N VAL A 130 18.00 9.52 -7.77
CA VAL A 130 19.25 9.86 -7.07
C VAL A 130 19.66 8.74 -6.10
N ASN A 131 18.71 8.23 -5.31
CA ASN A 131 18.97 7.13 -4.39
C ASN A 131 19.38 5.84 -5.12
N ALA A 132 18.69 5.51 -6.22
CA ALA A 132 19.05 4.38 -7.07
C ALA A 132 20.45 4.55 -7.71
N GLY A 133 20.79 5.76 -8.17
CA GLY A 133 22.12 6.08 -8.70
C GLY A 133 23.22 5.93 -7.65
N TYR A 134 22.97 6.36 -6.41
CA TYR A 134 23.88 6.16 -5.30
C TYR A 134 24.07 4.66 -4.99
N LEU A 135 22.99 3.88 -4.98
CA LEU A 135 23.06 2.42 -4.82
C LEU A 135 23.91 1.76 -5.91
N VAL A 136 23.67 2.07 -7.17
CA VAL A 136 24.46 1.54 -8.29
C VAL A 136 25.94 1.89 -8.11
N TRP A 137 26.24 3.13 -7.74
CA TRP A 137 27.63 3.53 -7.47
C TRP A 137 28.26 2.71 -6.33
N VAL A 138 27.57 2.50 -5.21
CA VAL A 138 28.06 1.69 -4.08
C VAL A 138 28.31 0.23 -4.51
N VAL A 139 27.44 -0.35 -5.33
CA VAL A 139 27.56 -1.75 -5.79
C VAL A 139 28.79 -1.99 -6.68
N PHE A 140 29.14 -1.02 -7.53
CA PHE A 140 30.20 -1.21 -8.52
C PHE A 140 31.55 -0.63 -8.12
N VAL A 141 31.60 0.31 -7.16
CA VAL A 141 32.83 1.01 -6.79
C VAL A 141 33.39 0.50 -5.46
N PRO A 142 32.77 0.76 -4.28
CA PRO A 142 33.31 0.37 -2.99
C PRO A 142 32.96 -1.06 -2.53
N ALA A 143 31.94 -1.71 -3.11
CA ALA A 143 31.50 -3.03 -2.64
C ALA A 143 32.43 -4.16 -3.11
N ILE A 144 32.93 -4.92 -2.14
CA ILE A 144 33.75 -6.12 -2.32
C ILE A 144 33.09 -7.32 -1.65
N LEU A 145 33.48 -8.53 -2.06
CA LEU A 145 33.03 -9.76 -1.38
C LEU A 145 33.73 -9.88 -0.02
N ASN A 146 32.99 -10.25 1.02
CA ASN A 146 33.58 -10.57 2.31
C ASN A 146 34.56 -11.76 2.18
N PRO A 147 35.85 -11.60 2.52
CA PRO A 147 36.81 -12.70 2.47
C PRO A 147 36.58 -13.75 3.58
N ILE A 148 35.76 -13.44 4.60
CA ILE A 148 35.52 -14.29 5.76
C ILE A 148 34.09 -14.83 5.71
N GLY A 149 33.94 -16.12 5.41
CA GLY A 149 32.68 -16.86 5.46
C GLY A 149 32.31 -17.53 4.14
N HIS A 150 31.37 -18.47 4.22
CA HIS A 150 30.82 -19.19 3.05
C HIS A 150 29.56 -18.53 2.49
N VAL A 151 29.17 -17.37 3.03
CA VAL A 151 27.96 -16.65 2.61
C VAL A 151 28.36 -15.48 1.72
N CYS A 152 27.62 -15.26 0.64
CA CYS A 152 27.94 -14.21 -0.33
C CYS A 152 27.46 -12.82 0.14
N VAL A 153 28.08 -12.32 1.22
CA VAL A 153 27.75 -11.02 1.82
C VAL A 153 28.71 -9.94 1.27
N PRO A 154 28.18 -8.82 0.75
CA PRO A 154 29.01 -7.69 0.37
C PRO A 154 29.52 -6.95 1.61
N VAL A 155 30.79 -6.55 1.59
CA VAL A 155 31.39 -5.63 2.56
C VAL A 155 32.06 -4.48 1.83
N GLU A 156 32.34 -3.42 2.55
CA GLU A 156 33.05 -2.27 2.03
C GLU A 156 34.55 -2.41 2.30
N ALA A 157 35.39 -2.09 1.32
CA ALA A 157 36.84 -2.08 1.50
C ALA A 157 37.24 -0.90 2.42
N GLY A 158 37.39 -1.15 3.72
CA GLY A 158 37.77 -0.13 4.71
C GLY A 158 36.65 0.18 5.70
N THR A 159 36.11 1.42 5.66
CA THR A 159 35.04 1.85 6.58
C THR A 159 33.67 1.58 5.97
N THR A 160 32.70 1.05 6.73
CA THR A 160 31.35 0.66 6.28
C THR A 160 30.39 1.84 6.02
N ILE A 161 30.91 3.02 5.68
CA ILE A 161 30.15 4.27 5.66
C ILE A 161 29.20 4.32 4.45
N HIS A 162 29.63 3.82 3.28
CA HIS A 162 28.83 3.91 2.07
C HIS A 162 27.70 2.89 2.05
N ILE A 163 27.93 1.66 2.53
CA ILE A 163 26.86 0.65 2.66
C ILE A 163 25.80 1.13 3.67
N SER A 164 26.20 1.60 4.86
CA SER A 164 25.25 2.17 5.83
C SER A 164 24.53 3.40 5.26
N GLY A 165 25.21 4.18 4.41
CA GLY A 165 24.64 5.31 3.68
C GLY A 165 23.47 4.95 2.76
N LEU A 166 23.44 3.72 2.21
CA LEU A 166 22.32 3.24 1.38
C LEU A 166 21.02 3.15 2.17
N PHE A 167 21.10 2.56 3.35
CA PHE A 167 19.95 2.37 4.22
C PHE A 167 19.49 3.70 4.81
N LEU A 168 20.44 4.56 5.21
CA LEU A 168 20.12 5.91 5.66
C LEU A 168 19.45 6.73 4.55
N GLY A 169 19.96 6.67 3.32
CA GLY A 169 19.37 7.36 2.17
C GLY A 169 17.95 6.88 1.87
N SER A 170 17.72 5.57 1.94
CA SER A 170 16.39 4.98 1.74
C SER A 170 15.40 5.40 2.84
N PHE A 171 15.84 5.39 4.10
CA PHE A 171 15.06 5.89 5.23
C PHE A 171 14.70 7.38 5.10
N LEU A 172 15.66 8.23 4.72
CA LEU A 172 15.43 9.65 4.49
C LEU A 172 14.43 9.88 3.35
N LEU A 173 14.54 9.12 2.26
CA LEU A 173 13.60 9.18 1.15
C LEU A 173 12.17 8.85 1.62
N ASP A 174 12.00 7.77 2.39
CA ASP A 174 10.70 7.41 2.95
C ASP A 174 10.16 8.48 3.91
N CYS A 175 11.03 9.11 4.70
CA CYS A 175 10.64 10.21 5.58
C CYS A 175 10.21 11.45 4.80
N ILE A 176 10.88 11.78 3.69
CA ILE A 176 10.51 12.91 2.81
C ILE A 176 9.16 12.64 2.15
N ILE A 177 8.96 11.44 1.60
CA ILE A 177 7.70 11.02 0.99
C ILE A 177 6.57 11.07 2.03
N THR A 178 6.80 10.51 3.22
CA THR A 178 5.81 10.44 4.29
C THR A 178 5.48 11.81 4.87
N SER A 179 6.48 12.65 5.14
CA SER A 179 6.28 14.01 5.61
C SER A 179 5.55 14.87 4.57
N THR A 180 5.85 14.70 3.28
CA THR A 180 5.10 15.34 2.19
C THR A 180 3.64 14.89 2.22
N PHE A 181 3.38 13.60 2.33
CA PHE A 181 2.03 13.06 2.45
C PHE A 181 1.28 13.65 3.65
N ILE A 182 1.90 13.66 4.83
CA ILE A 182 1.32 14.20 6.07
C ILE A 182 1.10 15.72 5.97
N ALA A 183 2.02 16.49 5.41
CA ALA A 183 1.87 17.92 5.25
C ALA A 183 0.69 18.28 4.32
N TYR A 184 0.58 17.57 3.19
CA TYR A 184 -0.57 17.71 2.29
C TYR A 184 -1.87 17.31 2.97
N LEU A 185 -1.83 16.22 3.73
CA LEU A 185 -2.96 15.76 4.51
C LEU A 185 -3.45 16.83 5.49
N PHE A 186 -2.57 17.40 6.31
CA PHE A 186 -2.92 18.46 7.24
C PHE A 186 -3.50 19.70 6.54
N ARG A 187 -2.93 20.07 5.39
CA ARG A 187 -3.42 21.20 4.59
C ARG A 187 -4.85 20.94 4.10
N VAL A 188 -5.13 19.75 3.57
CA VAL A 188 -6.47 19.39 3.07
C VAL A 188 -7.45 19.24 4.24
N TYR A 189 -7.04 18.62 5.34
CA TYR A 189 -7.84 18.49 6.55
C TYR A 189 -8.28 19.86 7.08
N LYS A 190 -7.36 20.81 7.19
CA LYS A 190 -7.66 22.17 7.67
C LYS A 190 -8.62 22.94 6.75
N LEU A 191 -8.57 22.69 5.43
CA LEU A 191 -9.37 23.42 4.45
C LEU A 191 -10.74 22.78 4.15
N LYS A 192 -10.91 21.48 4.35
CA LYS A 192 -12.09 20.72 3.87
C LYS A 192 -12.65 19.70 4.86
N TYR A 193 -12.31 19.76 6.14
CA TYR A 193 -12.71 18.75 7.15
C TYR A 193 -14.21 18.37 7.11
N THR A 194 -15.08 19.36 6.91
CA THR A 194 -16.55 19.19 6.92
C THR A 194 -17.11 18.61 5.61
N GLN A 195 -16.33 18.57 4.53
CA GLN A 195 -16.76 18.08 3.21
C GLN A 195 -16.05 16.80 2.77
N MET A 196 -15.22 16.20 3.63
CA MET A 196 -14.57 14.93 3.30
C MET A 196 -15.53 13.77 3.47
N SER A 197 -15.58 12.87 2.48
CA SER A 197 -16.24 11.57 2.62
C SER A 197 -15.61 10.77 3.76
N GLU A 198 -16.43 10.01 4.48
CA GLU A 198 -16.01 9.06 5.52
C GLU A 198 -14.94 8.08 5.00
N LEU A 199 -15.02 7.70 3.71
CA LEU A 199 -14.04 6.85 3.05
C LEU A 199 -12.65 7.49 3.02
N THR A 200 -12.58 8.80 2.73
CA THR A 200 -11.32 9.55 2.75
C THR A 200 -10.75 9.65 4.16
N ARG A 201 -11.58 9.86 5.18
CA ARG A 201 -11.14 9.98 6.58
C ARG A 201 -10.63 8.65 7.14
N MET A 202 -11.32 7.54 6.87
CA MET A 202 -10.86 6.19 7.25
C MET A 202 -9.53 5.85 6.57
N PHE A 203 -9.43 6.14 5.28
CA PHE A 203 -8.23 5.90 4.49
C PHE A 203 -7.01 6.68 5.01
N ILE A 204 -7.21 7.92 5.42
CA ILE A 204 -6.17 8.76 6.03
C ILE A 204 -5.63 8.12 7.30
N ARG A 205 -6.52 7.69 8.20
CA ARG A 205 -6.16 7.11 9.50
C ARG A 205 -5.42 5.80 9.33
N GLU A 206 -5.93 4.92 8.47
CA GLU A 206 -5.28 3.65 8.18
C GLU A 206 -3.95 3.86 7.47
N GLY A 207 -3.92 4.71 6.45
CA GLY A 207 -2.72 5.04 5.71
C GLY A 207 -1.59 5.53 6.60
N ALA A 208 -1.87 6.46 7.51
CA ALA A 208 -0.90 6.98 8.47
C ALA A 208 -0.29 5.89 9.37
N ALA A 209 -1.09 4.91 9.82
CA ALA A 209 -0.59 3.80 10.63
C ALA A 209 0.41 2.92 9.86
N TYR A 210 0.12 2.62 8.59
CA TYR A 210 1.05 1.89 7.72
C TYR A 210 2.36 2.66 7.51
N PHE A 211 2.27 3.99 7.32
CA PHE A 211 3.45 4.84 7.19
C PHE A 211 4.30 4.85 8.46
N LEU A 212 3.69 5.00 9.63
CA LEU A 212 4.41 4.96 10.92
C LEU A 212 5.13 3.63 11.12
N ALA A 213 4.48 2.51 10.76
CA ALA A 213 5.10 1.19 10.83
C ALA A 213 6.32 1.06 9.90
N ILE A 214 6.21 1.53 8.65
CA ILE A 214 7.33 1.56 7.69
C ILE A 214 8.49 2.41 8.22
N SER A 215 8.19 3.63 8.68
CA SER A 215 9.21 4.53 9.23
C SER A 215 9.89 3.94 10.47
N ALA A 216 9.15 3.25 11.35
CA ALA A 216 9.72 2.61 12.53
C ALA A 216 10.71 1.48 12.15
N ILE A 217 10.35 0.63 11.18
CA ILE A 217 11.21 -0.47 10.73
C ILE A 217 12.47 0.09 10.05
N ASN A 218 12.33 1.11 9.21
CA ASN A 218 13.48 1.70 8.52
C ASN A 218 14.37 2.51 9.49
N LEU A 219 13.79 3.13 10.52
CA LEU A 219 14.56 3.76 11.60
C LEU A 219 15.33 2.72 12.41
N LEU A 220 14.71 1.59 12.76
CA LEU A 220 15.41 0.47 13.40
C LEU A 220 16.56 -0.02 12.50
N ASN A 221 16.36 -0.10 11.19
CA ASN A 221 17.41 -0.54 10.29
C ASN A 221 18.62 0.41 10.31
N VAL A 222 18.38 1.72 10.29
CA VAL A 222 19.44 2.74 10.44
C VAL A 222 20.12 2.61 11.80
N ALA A 223 19.36 2.45 12.89
CA ALA A 223 19.92 2.32 14.24
C ALA A 223 20.85 1.11 14.36
N PHE A 224 20.45 -0.04 13.82
CA PHE A 224 21.29 -1.24 13.76
C PHE A 224 22.52 -1.05 12.86
N ASN A 225 22.38 -0.34 11.74
CA ASN A 225 23.49 -0.03 10.81
C ASN A 225 24.50 1.00 11.33
N MET A 226 24.12 1.83 12.31
CA MET A 226 25.04 2.77 12.96
C MET A 226 25.86 2.13 14.09
N GLN A 227 25.60 0.87 14.42
CA GLN A 227 26.36 0.14 15.44
C GLN A 227 27.72 -0.32 14.86
N PRO A 228 28.82 -0.24 15.64
CA PRO A 228 30.15 -0.67 15.17
C PRO A 228 30.28 -2.17 14.91
N TYR A 229 29.32 -2.98 15.38
CA TYR A 229 29.36 -4.43 15.22
C TYR A 229 28.63 -4.87 13.96
N VAL A 230 29.39 -5.06 12.87
CA VAL A 230 28.89 -5.32 11.50
C VAL A 230 27.85 -6.45 11.41
N PRO A 231 28.02 -7.63 12.04
CA PRO A 231 27.06 -8.72 11.89
C PRO A 231 25.67 -8.44 12.47
N MET A 232 25.56 -7.49 13.41
CA MET A 232 24.26 -7.07 13.97
C MET A 232 23.51 -6.15 13.02
N ALA A 233 24.22 -5.35 12.22
CA ALA A 233 23.63 -4.37 11.32
C ALA A 233 22.66 -5.01 10.31
N ASP A 234 22.95 -6.23 9.88
CA ASP A 234 22.22 -6.91 8.81
C ASP A 234 20.93 -7.61 9.27
N VAL A 235 20.72 -7.76 10.59
CA VAL A 235 19.57 -8.49 11.14
C VAL A 235 18.24 -7.85 10.73
N ASN A 236 18.19 -6.51 10.68
CA ASN A 236 16.96 -5.78 10.37
C ASN A 236 16.77 -5.47 8.87
N VAL A 237 17.79 -5.73 8.04
CA VAL A 237 17.76 -5.50 6.60
C VAL A 237 16.59 -6.21 5.91
N PRO A 238 16.36 -7.54 6.06
CA PRO A 238 15.27 -8.21 5.36
C PRO A 238 13.88 -7.64 5.71
N TRP A 239 13.70 -7.20 6.96
CA TRP A 239 12.48 -6.55 7.42
C TRP A 239 12.26 -5.21 6.72
N SER A 240 13.31 -4.38 6.64
CA SER A 240 13.26 -3.08 5.94
C SER A 240 13.00 -3.18 4.44
N LEU A 241 13.36 -4.30 3.80
CA LEU A 241 13.13 -4.51 2.37
C LEU A 241 11.72 -5.03 2.06
N LEU A 242 11.21 -5.96 2.86
CA LEU A 242 9.95 -6.65 2.58
C LEU A 242 8.72 -5.95 3.17
N PHE A 243 8.84 -5.33 4.35
CA PHE A 243 7.69 -4.72 5.02
C PHE A 243 7.10 -3.52 4.27
N PRO A 244 7.88 -2.58 3.72
CA PRO A 244 7.31 -1.47 2.96
C PRO A 244 6.49 -1.95 1.77
N ASN A 245 6.96 -3.02 1.11
CA ASN A 245 6.25 -3.65 0.00
C ASN A 245 4.94 -4.35 0.46
N LEU A 246 5.01 -5.11 1.56
CA LEU A 246 3.86 -5.80 2.16
C LEU A 246 2.77 -4.81 2.58
N LEU A 247 3.14 -3.81 3.37
CA LEU A 247 2.25 -2.80 3.92
C LEU A 247 1.69 -1.90 2.81
N GLY A 248 2.51 -1.56 1.81
CA GLY A 248 2.09 -0.87 0.60
C GLY A 248 1.00 -1.63 -0.16
N CYS A 249 1.20 -2.93 -0.37
CA CYS A 249 0.23 -3.80 -1.05
C CYS A 249 -1.09 -3.92 -0.26
N ARG A 250 -1.03 -4.19 1.05
CA ARG A 250 -2.24 -4.28 1.90
C ARG A 250 -3.08 -3.02 1.83
N LEU A 251 -2.43 -1.87 1.89
CA LEU A 251 -3.13 -0.60 1.86
C LEU A 251 -3.82 -0.35 0.51
N VAL A 252 -3.21 -0.75 -0.61
CA VAL A 252 -3.85 -0.68 -1.94
C VAL A 252 -5.06 -1.62 -2.04
N LEU A 253 -4.98 -2.82 -1.48
CA LEU A 253 -6.12 -3.75 -1.45
C LEU A 253 -7.27 -3.23 -0.58
N ASN A 254 -6.97 -2.76 0.64
CA ASN A 254 -7.96 -2.19 1.55
C ASN A 254 -8.67 -0.99 0.91
N LEU A 255 -7.93 -0.14 0.21
CA LEU A 255 -8.46 0.98 -0.56
C LEU A 255 -9.47 0.54 -1.62
N ARG A 256 -9.09 -0.44 -2.44
CA ARG A 256 -9.99 -0.92 -3.50
C ARG A 256 -11.23 -1.54 -2.90
N ARG A 257 -11.08 -2.35 -1.86
CA ARG A 257 -12.21 -2.95 -1.13
C ARG A 257 -13.17 -1.89 -0.60
N ALA A 258 -12.66 -0.84 0.03
CA ALA A 258 -13.47 0.27 0.53
C ALA A 258 -14.21 0.99 -0.61
N ALA A 259 -13.52 1.28 -1.72
CA ALA A 259 -14.12 1.92 -2.89
C ALA A 259 -15.22 1.06 -3.55
N PHE A 260 -15.05 -0.27 -3.57
CA PHE A 260 -16.09 -1.19 -4.04
C PHE A 260 -17.32 -1.18 -3.11
N SER A 261 -17.11 -1.24 -1.79
CA SER A 261 -18.20 -1.22 -0.81
C SER A 261 -19.00 0.09 -0.86
N ASP A 262 -18.35 1.24 -1.01
CA ASP A 262 -19.00 2.55 -1.10
C ASP A 262 -19.85 2.69 -2.37
N ARG A 263 -19.34 2.16 -3.49
CA ARG A 263 -20.08 2.09 -4.75
C ARG A 263 -21.31 1.18 -4.64
N GLU A 264 -21.20 0.04 -3.96
CA GLU A 264 -22.33 -0.86 -3.72
C GLU A 264 -23.43 -0.19 -2.89
N ILE A 265 -23.06 0.46 -1.78
CA ILE A 265 -23.98 1.23 -0.93
C ILE A 265 -24.67 2.35 -1.70
N THR A 266 -23.92 3.06 -2.55
CA THR A 266 -24.48 4.15 -3.38
C THR A 266 -25.50 3.62 -4.39
N LEU A 267 -25.24 2.46 -5.01
CA LEU A 267 -26.16 1.83 -5.94
C LEU A 267 -27.42 1.31 -5.24
N THR A 268 -27.28 0.66 -4.08
CA THR A 268 -28.45 0.18 -3.30
C THR A 268 -29.29 1.35 -2.79
N THR A 269 -28.65 2.44 -2.35
CA THR A 269 -29.36 3.64 -1.89
C THR A 269 -30.09 4.32 -3.05
N SER A 270 -29.43 4.47 -4.20
CA SER A 270 -30.07 5.05 -5.39
C SER A 270 -31.23 4.21 -5.90
N GLY A 271 -31.09 2.88 -5.90
CA GLY A 271 -32.16 1.95 -6.25
C GLY A 271 -33.34 1.96 -5.26
N ALA A 272 -33.05 2.05 -3.96
CA ALA A 272 -34.09 2.18 -2.94
C ALA A 272 -34.85 3.51 -3.08
N VAL A 273 -34.15 4.61 -3.38
CA VAL A 273 -34.77 5.92 -3.62
C VAL A 273 -35.67 5.88 -4.86
N SER A 274 -35.22 5.31 -5.97
CA SER A 274 -36.06 5.20 -7.18
C SER A 274 -37.31 4.34 -6.96
N LEU A 275 -37.18 3.22 -6.23
CA LEU A 275 -38.34 2.39 -5.89
C LEU A 275 -39.32 3.12 -4.97
N SER A 276 -38.82 3.91 -4.02
CA SER A 276 -39.66 4.71 -3.14
C SER A 276 -40.42 5.80 -3.91
N SER A 277 -39.76 6.47 -4.87
CA SER A 277 -40.41 7.50 -5.67
C SER A 277 -41.45 6.91 -6.61
N GLU A 278 -41.18 5.74 -7.21
CA GLU A 278 -42.16 5.03 -8.05
C GLU A 278 -43.39 4.59 -7.23
N ALA A 279 -43.19 4.09 -6.01
CA ALA A 279 -44.29 3.70 -5.13
C ALA A 279 -45.16 4.91 -4.72
N GLU A 280 -44.53 6.05 -4.44
CA GLU A 280 -45.22 7.29 -4.08
C GLU A 280 -46.00 7.88 -5.26
N GLN A 281 -45.41 7.82 -6.46
CA GLN A 281 -46.04 8.27 -7.70
C GLN A 281 -47.27 7.42 -8.06
N ARG A 282 -47.19 6.09 -7.91
CA ARG A 282 -48.35 5.18 -8.06
C ARG A 282 -49.44 5.46 -7.03
N ARG A 283 -49.08 5.74 -5.78
CA ARG A 283 -50.06 6.13 -4.74
C ARG A 283 -50.80 7.42 -5.11
N MET A 284 -50.08 8.41 -5.62
CA MET A 284 -50.67 9.68 -6.07
C MET A 284 -51.62 9.51 -7.27
N GLU A 285 -51.30 8.64 -8.22
CA GLU A 285 -52.19 8.29 -9.33
C GLU A 285 -53.50 7.64 -8.87
N VAL A 286 -53.42 6.70 -7.92
CA VAL A 286 -54.60 6.07 -7.32
C VAL A 286 -55.48 7.09 -6.59
N LEU A 287 -54.87 7.99 -5.80
CA LEU A 287 -55.61 9.05 -5.10
C LEU A 287 -56.28 10.04 -6.07
N ARG A 288 -55.62 10.40 -7.19
CA ARG A 288 -56.23 11.22 -8.24
C ARG A 288 -57.39 10.49 -8.93
N GLY A 289 -57.25 9.20 -9.21
CA GLY A 289 -58.32 8.38 -9.77
C GLY A 289 -59.55 8.32 -8.86
N LEU A 290 -59.34 8.17 -7.55
CA LEU A 290 -60.41 8.18 -6.55
C LEU A 290 -61.08 9.56 -6.42
N GLY A 291 -60.31 10.65 -6.45
CA GLY A 291 -60.83 12.02 -6.42
C GLY A 291 -61.58 12.44 -7.69
N SER A 292 -61.32 11.82 -8.83
CA SER A 292 -62.12 12.02 -10.05
C SER A 292 -63.45 11.28 -9.97
N ARG A 293 -63.44 10.04 -9.47
CA ARG A 293 -64.64 9.21 -9.31
C ARG A 293 -65.64 9.74 -8.29
N HIS A 294 -65.19 10.57 -7.34
CA HIS A 294 -66.08 11.24 -6.38
C HIS A 294 -66.78 12.47 -6.97
N ARG A 295 -66.15 13.14 -7.94
CA ARG A 295 -66.75 14.30 -8.64
C ARG A 295 -67.86 13.90 -9.60
N ASP A 296 -67.80 12.69 -10.16
CA ASP A 296 -68.82 12.16 -11.06
C ASP A 296 -70.09 11.67 -10.33
N VAL A 297 -70.10 11.64 -8.99
CA VAL A 297 -71.26 11.22 -8.18
C VAL A 297 -72.10 12.42 -7.70
N GLU A 298 -71.60 13.66 -7.79
CA GLU A 298 -72.32 14.88 -7.38
C GLU A 298 -73.18 15.53 -8.48
N LEU A 299 -73.28 14.94 -9.67
CA LEU A 299 -74.13 15.41 -10.77
C LEU A 299 -75.34 14.49 -11.01
N TYR A 300 -76.24 14.41 -10.02
CA TYR A 300 -77.64 14.03 -10.27
C TYR A 300 -78.54 15.17 -9.77
N PRO A 301 -79.25 15.90 -10.66
CA PRO A 301 -80.20 16.89 -10.23
C PRO A 301 -81.41 16.17 -9.62
N MET A 302 -81.61 16.32 -8.31
CA MET A 302 -82.85 15.92 -7.64
C MET A 302 -83.90 16.99 -7.96
N GLY A 303 -84.52 16.87 -9.13
CA GLY A 303 -85.56 17.77 -9.62
C GLY A 303 -86.66 16.97 -10.32
N ALA A 304 -87.63 16.49 -9.55
CA ALA A 304 -88.90 16.02 -10.06
C ALA A 304 -90.01 16.47 -9.10
N THR A 305 -90.62 17.59 -9.46
CA THR A 305 -91.95 18.02 -9.01
C THR A 305 -92.97 16.95 -9.38
N PHE A 306 -93.66 16.41 -8.40
CA PHE A 306 -94.87 15.60 -8.60
C PHE A 306 -96.05 16.44 -8.11
N ASP A 307 -96.76 17.02 -9.07
CA ASP A 307 -98.05 17.66 -8.91
C ASP A 307 -99.10 16.56 -9.14
N ASP A 308 -99.91 16.24 -8.13
CA ASP A 308 -101.14 15.50 -8.36
C ASP A 308 -102.23 16.05 -7.44
N THR A 309 -103.19 16.66 -8.13
CA THR A 309 -104.44 17.20 -7.64
C THR A 309 -105.42 16.05 -7.40
N HIS A 310 -106.03 15.96 -6.21
CA HIS A 310 -107.38 15.42 -6.11
C HIS A 310 -108.16 15.96 -4.91
N HIS A 311 -109.16 16.76 -5.24
CA HIS A 311 -110.33 17.08 -4.43
C HIS A 311 -111.16 15.81 -4.13
N GLN A 312 -111.58 15.60 -2.87
CA GLN A 312 -112.97 15.46 -2.41
C GLN A 312 -113.13 14.61 -1.12
N LYS A 313 -113.86 15.23 -0.17
CA LYS A 313 -114.54 14.73 1.04
C LYS A 313 -113.72 14.55 2.31
#